data_AF-A0A165TTV6-F1
#
_entry.id   AF-A0A165TTV6-F1
#
_cell.length_a   1.000
_cell.length_b   1.000
_cell.length_c   1.000
_cell.angle_alpha   90.00
_cell.angle_beta   90.00
_cell.angle_gamma   90.00
#
_symmetry.space_group_name_H-M   'P 1'
#
loop_
_entity.id
_entity.type
_entity.pdbx_description
1 polymer ?
#
loop_
_entity_poly.entity_id
_entity_poly.type
_entity_poly.pdbx_seq_one_letter_code
_entity_poly.pdbx_strand_id
1 'polypeptide(L)' 'ELAATLHMHRNVLRNYLKAYGLERRFDELSDADLDKLVRIFKATKPNSGLRYLIGFLRSHGVRVQ' A
#
# COMPACT_ATOMS: atom_id res chain seq x y z
N GLU A 1 -8.14 9.07 13.04
CA GLU A 1 -8.12 8.28 14.29
C GLU A 1 -6.86 8.58 15.11
N LEU A 2 -5.65 8.16 14.71
CA LEU A 2 -4.42 8.42 15.49
C LEU A 2 -4.18 9.90 15.86
N ALA A 3 -4.42 10.84 14.93
CA ALA A 3 -4.26 12.27 15.18
C ALA A 3 -5.22 12.79 16.27
N ALA A 4 -6.45 12.26 16.30
CA ALA A 4 -7.45 12.62 17.29
C ALA A 4 -7.10 12.04 18.67
N THR A 5 -6.63 10.78 18.71
CA THR A 5 -6.14 10.13 19.94
C THR A 5 -4.96 10.87 20.56
N LEU A 6 -4.08 11.42 19.74
CA LEU A 6 -2.92 12.20 20.18
C LEU A 6 -3.21 13.70 20.33
N HIS A 7 -4.49 14.11 20.25
CA HIS A 7 -4.93 15.51 20.35
C HIS A 7 -4.14 16.49 19.47
N MET A 8 -3.76 16.06 18.27
CA MET A 8 -2.96 16.87 17.32
C MET A 8 -3.63 16.99 15.96
N HIS A 9 -3.33 18.09 15.27
CA HIS A 9 -3.79 18.27 13.89
C HIS A 9 -3.13 17.25 12.95
N ARG A 10 -3.89 16.72 11.98
CA ARG A 10 -3.42 15.70 11.02
C ARG A 10 -2.12 16.05 10.30
N ASN A 11 -1.88 17.34 10.03
CA ASN A 11 -0.66 17.79 9.37
C ASN A 11 0.55 17.69 10.29
N VAL A 12 0.37 17.96 11.59
CA VAL A 12 1.43 17.84 12.60
C VAL A 12 1.82 16.38 12.76
N LEU A 13 0.84 15.47 12.89
CA LEU A 13 1.09 14.03 12.91
C LEU A 13 1.87 13.58 11.67
N ARG A 14 1.45 14.01 10.47
CA ARG A 14 2.12 13.65 9.21
C ARG A 14 3.58 14.14 9.19
N ASN A 15 3.86 15.34 9.68
CA ASN A 15 5.21 15.87 9.75
C ASN A 15 6.08 15.06 10.73
N TYR A 16 5.54 14.70 11.89
CA TYR A 16 6.24 13.84 12.86
C TYR A 16 6.53 12.45 12.28
N LEU A 17 5.53 11.78 11.70
CA LEU A 17 5.72 10.47 11.08
C LEU A 17 6.79 10.53 10.00
N LYS A 18 6.80 11.57 9.17
CA LYS A 18 7.86 11.78 8.18
C LYS A 18 9.24 12.01 8.83
N ALA A 19 9.33 12.82 9.87
CA ALA A 19 10.58 13.08 10.58
C ALA A 19 11.17 11.81 11.23
N TYR A 20 10.32 10.87 11.64
CA TYR A 20 10.72 9.56 12.15
C TYR A 20 10.85 8.47 11.08
N GLY A 21 10.75 8.81 9.78
CA GLY A 21 10.85 7.84 8.69
C GLY A 21 9.65 6.91 8.52
N LEU A 22 8.57 7.13 9.27
CA LEU A 22 7.31 6.39 9.21
C LEU A 22 6.39 6.92 8.08
N GLU A 23 6.98 7.14 6.92
CA GLU A 23 6.25 7.60 5.74
C GLU A 23 5.68 6.42 4.94
N ARG A 24 4.60 6.68 4.21
CA ARG A 24 4.07 5.70 3.26
C ARG A 24 5.02 5.64 2.07
N ARG A 25 5.72 4.52 1.91
CA ARG A 25 6.60 4.25 0.76
C ARG A 25 5.96 3.24 -0.19
N PHE A 26 6.32 3.36 -1.46
CA PHE A 26 6.11 2.29 -2.44
C PHE A 26 7.29 1.34 -2.36
N ASP A 27 7.02 0.06 -2.62
CA ASP A 27 8.06 -0.96 -2.66
C ASP A 27 8.78 -0.89 -4.01
N GLU A 28 10.09 -1.09 -3.97
CA GLU A 28 10.89 -1.28 -5.18
C GLU A 28 10.62 -2.69 -5.71
N LEU A 29 9.62 -2.80 -6.59
CA LEU A 29 9.23 -4.05 -7.23
C LEU A 29 9.56 -3.98 -8.73
N SER A 30 10.20 -5.02 -9.24
CA SER A 30 10.44 -5.15 -10.67
C SER A 30 9.12 -5.40 -11.42
N ASP A 31 9.02 -4.94 -12.66
CA ASP A 31 7.86 -5.22 -13.52
C ASP A 31 7.63 -6.73 -13.68
N ALA A 32 8.70 -7.52 -13.75
CA ALA A 32 8.63 -8.97 -13.87
C ALA A 32 8.02 -9.63 -12.62
N ASP A 33 8.30 -9.10 -11.43
CA ASP A 33 7.71 -9.62 -10.19
C ASP A 33 6.26 -9.13 -10.02
N LEU A 34 5.97 -7.90 -10.43
CA LEU A 34 4.59 -7.40 -10.50
C LEU A 34 3.74 -8.28 -11.43
N ASP A 35 4.24 -8.60 -12.63
CA ASP A 35 3.55 -9.46 -13.59
C ASP A 35 3.25 -10.85 -13.02
N LYS A 36 4.18 -11.45 -12.27
CA LYS A 36 3.95 -12.74 -11.59
C LYS A 36 2.80 -12.63 -10.60
N LEU A 37 2.79 -11.60 -9.75
CA LEU A 37 1.72 -11.38 -8.76
C LEU A 37 0.37 -11.13 -9.43
N VAL A 38 0.35 -10.36 -10.52
CA VAL A 38 -0.86 -10.11 -11.32
C VAL A 38 -1.38 -11.41 -11.94
N ARG A 39 -0.50 -12.25 -12.50
CA ARG A 39 -0.88 -13.56 -13.05
C ARG A 39 -1.48 -14.47 -12.00
N ILE A 40 -0.86 -14.56 -10.82
CA ILE A 40 -1.38 -15.36 -9.69
C ILE A 40 -2.77 -14.85 -9.27
N PHE A 41 -2.93 -13.53 -9.14
CA PHE A 41 -4.22 -12.95 -8.81
C PHE A 41 -5.28 -13.24 -9.88
N LYS A 42 -4.95 -13.10 -11.17
CA LYS A 42 -5.89 -13.36 -12.27
C LYS A 42 -6.23 -14.83 -12.45
N ALA A 43 -5.32 -15.75 -12.13
CA ALA A 43 -5.62 -17.18 -12.11
C ALA A 43 -6.66 -17.54 -11.04
N THR A 44 -6.64 -16.86 -9.89
CA THR A 44 -7.60 -17.10 -8.79
C THR A 44 -8.88 -16.28 -8.92
N LYS A 45 -8.81 -15.08 -9.51
CA LYS A 45 -9.90 -14.10 -9.61
C LYS A 45 -9.91 -13.41 -11.00
N PRO A 46 -10.25 -14.14 -12.08
CA PRO A 46 -10.09 -13.65 -13.46
C PRO A 46 -10.89 -12.36 -13.73
N ASN A 47 -12.13 -12.32 -13.24
CA ASN A 47 -13.08 -11.21 -13.49
C ASN A 47 -12.93 -10.04 -12.51
N SER A 48 -12.05 -10.14 -11.51
CA SER A 48 -11.88 -9.06 -10.53
C SER A 48 -11.05 -7.92 -11.10
N GLY A 49 -11.53 -6.69 -10.91
CA GLY A 49 -10.88 -5.47 -11.40
C GLY A 49 -9.69 -5.00 -10.55
N LEU A 50 -9.05 -3.92 -11.01
CA LEU A 50 -7.85 -3.31 -10.43
C LEU A 50 -7.94 -3.04 -8.92
N ARG A 51 -9.11 -2.59 -8.43
CA ARG A 51 -9.33 -2.34 -6.99
C ARG A 51 -9.01 -3.56 -6.12
N TYR A 52 -9.38 -4.76 -6.58
CA TYR A 52 -9.15 -6.00 -5.84
C TYR A 52 -7.71 -6.48 -5.97
N LEU A 53 -7.08 -6.26 -7.13
CA LEU A 53 -5.65 -6.51 -7.32
C LEU A 53 -4.81 -5.67 -6.36
N ILE A 54 -5.10 -4.36 -6.25
CA ILE A 54 -4.42 -3.47 -5.31
C ILE A 54 -4.63 -3.94 -3.86
N GLY A 55 -5.84 -4.40 -3.53
CA GLY A 55 -6.14 -5.00 -2.23
C GLY A 55 -5.30 -6.25 -1.95
N PHE A 56 -5.18 -7.14 -2.94
CA PHE A 56 -4.36 -8.35 -2.88
C PHE A 56 -2.87 -8.03 -2.70
N LEU A 57 -2.33 -7.05 -3.43
CA LEU A 57 -0.92 -6.64 -3.26
C LEU A 57 -0.69 -6.10 -1.84
N ARG A 58 -1.60 -5.25 -1.35
CA ARG A 58 -1.51 -4.70 0.03
C ARG A 58 -1.60 -5.78 1.10
N SER A 59 -2.41 -6.81 0.92
CA SER A 59 -2.50 -7.91 1.89
C SER A 59 -1.22 -8.77 1.93
N HIS A 60 -0.41 -8.72 0.87
CA HIS A 60 0.91 -9.35 0.81
C HIS A 60 2.05 -8.39 1.20
N GLY A 61 1.71 -7.23 1.78
CA GLY A 61 2.68 -6.24 2.21
C GLY A 61 3.30 -5.40 1.09
N VAL A 62 2.81 -5.55 -0.14
CA VAL A 62 3.34 -4.87 -1.33
C VAL A 62 2.50 -3.65 -1.68
N ARG A 63 3.15 -2.52 -1.90
CA ARG A 63 2.54 -1.25 -2.30
C ARG A 63 3.16 -0.75 -3.59
N VAL A 64 2.34 -0.70 -4.63
CA VAL A 64 2.68 -0.22 -5.97
C VAL A 64 2.03 1.14 -6.28
N GLN A 65 2.63 1.90 -7.21
CA GLN A 65 2.18 3.23 -7.67
C GLN A 65 1.19 3.15 -8.82
#